data_AF-B7Q4K5-F1
#
_entry.id   AF-B7Q4K5-F1
#
_cell.length_a   1.000
_cell.length_b   1.000
_cell.length_c   1.000
_cell.angle_alpha   90.00
_cell.angle_beta   90.00
_cell.angle_gamma   90.00
#
_symmetry.space_group_name_H-M   'P 1'
#
loop_
_entity.id
_entity.type
_entity.pdbx_description
1 polymer ?
#
loop_
_entity_poly.entity_id
_entity_poly.type
_entity_poly.pdbx_seq_one_letter_code
_entity_poly.pdbx_strand_id
1 'polypeptide(L)' 'MPPGWRKVLFGLCIARVLFVPLLLFCNAHPRNHLPVLLDSDIAFVVIMVLFSLSNGYLTTPALTYGSK' A
#
# COMPACT_ATOMS: atom_id res chain seq x y z
N MET A 1 -4.59 24.24 0.08
CA MET A 1 -3.79 23.03 -0.21
C MET A 1 -2.42 23.50 -0.69
N PRO A 2 -1.31 23.17 -0.01
CA PRO A 2 0.02 23.57 -0.48
C PRO A 2 0.33 22.88 -1.83
N PRO A 3 1.08 23.54 -2.74
CA PRO A 3 1.19 23.15 -4.17
C PRO A 3 1.86 21.80 -4.48
N GLY A 4 2.26 21.00 -3.47
CA GLY A 4 2.84 19.66 -3.64
C GLY A 4 1.90 18.48 -3.35
N TRP A 5 0.80 18.68 -2.63
CA TRP A 5 0.00 17.60 -2.05
C TRP A 5 -0.71 16.70 -3.07
N ARG A 6 -1.14 17.27 -4.21
CA ARG A 6 -1.81 16.50 -5.26
C ARG A 6 -0.88 15.49 -5.93
N LYS A 7 0.41 15.82 -6.06
CA LYS A 7 1.42 14.90 -6.59
C LYS A 7 1.73 13.77 -5.60
N VAL A 8 1.76 14.08 -4.31
CA VAL A 8 1.94 13.08 -3.24
C VAL A 8 0.77 12.10 -3.21
N LEU A 9 -0.47 12.60 -3.27
CA LEU A 9 -1.67 11.75 -3.34
C LEU A 9 -1.63 10.80 -4.54
N PHE A 10 -1.29 11.32 -5.72
CA PHE A 10 -1.23 10.53 -6.95
C PHE A 10 -0.12 9.47 -6.90
N GLY A 11 1.08 9.85 -6.42
CA GLY A 11 2.19 8.92 -6.23
C GLY A 11 1.87 7.81 -5.24
N LEU A 12 1.18 8.14 -4.13
CA LEU A 12 0.79 7.15 -3.14
C LEU A 12 -0.33 6.21 -3.63
N CYS A 13 -1.24 6.68 -4.49
CA CYS A 13 -2.23 5.83 -5.16
C CYS A 13 -1.56 4.80 -6.07
N ILE A 14 -0.57 5.21 -6.86
CA ILE A 14 0.20 4.29 -7.71
C ILE A 14 0.98 3.28 -6.86
N ALA A 15 1.57 3.74 -5.74
CA ALA A 15 2.27 2.86 -4.80
C ALA A 15 1.36 1.73 -4.26
N ARG A 16 0.05 1.96 -4.08
CA ARG A 16 -0.90 0.91 -3.67
C ARG A 16 -1.03 -0.23 -4.65
N VAL A 17 -1.01 0.07 -5.94
CA VAL A 17 -1.12 -0.93 -7.00
C VAL A 17 0.11 -1.83 -7.01
N LEU A 18 1.29 -1.29 -6.66
CA LEU A 18 2.53 -2.04 -6.52
C LEU A 18 2.56 -2.91 -5.25
N PHE A 19 1.87 -2.51 -4.19
CA PHE A 19 1.80 -3.30 -2.96
C PHE A 19 0.97 -4.58 -3.12
N VAL A 20 -0.06 -4.61 -3.98
CA VAL A 20 -0.92 -5.79 -4.21
C VAL A 20 -0.14 -7.02 -4.74
N PRO A 21 0.65 -6.94 -5.83
CA PRO A 21 1.45 -8.07 -6.29
C PRO A 21 2.58 -8.43 -5.32
N LEU A 22 3.15 -7.45 -4.59
CA LEU A 22 4.14 -7.72 -3.54
C LEU A 22 3.56 -8.57 -2.41
N LEU A 23 2.32 -8.28 -1.98
CA LEU A 23 1.60 -9.08 -0.98
C LEU A 23 1.26 -10.49 -1.52
N LEU A 24 1.00 -10.60 -2.82
CA LEU A 24 0.64 -11.87 -3.48
C LEU A 24 1.83 -12.82 -3.68
N PHE A 25 3.05 -12.26 -3.80
CA PHE A 25 4.31 -13.00 -3.84
C PHE A 25 4.83 -13.46 -2.47
N CYS A 26 4.21 -13.04 -1.36
CA CYS A 26 4.56 -13.49 -0.02
C CYS A 26 3.97 -14.88 0.29
N ASN A 27 4.66 -15.63 1.15
CA ASN A 27 4.41 -17.02 1.53
C ASN A 27 3.10 -17.20 2.33
N ALA A 28 1.95 -16.97 1.70
CA ALA A 28 0.68 -17.37 2.29
C ALA A 28 0.37 -18.82 1.88
N HIS A 29 0.11 -19.69 2.85
CA HIS A 29 -0.13 -21.12 2.63
C HIS A 29 -1.63 -21.42 2.53
N PRO A 30 -2.10 -22.44 1.78
CA PRO A 30 -1.37 -23.36 0.90
C PRO A 30 -1.50 -22.97 -0.59
N ARG A 31 -0.51 -23.30 -1.44
CA ARG A 31 -0.51 -22.92 -2.88
C ARG A 31 0.23 -23.94 -3.75
N ASN A 32 -0.38 -24.29 -4.89
CA ASN A 32 0.05 -25.36 -5.81
C ASN A 32 0.73 -24.87 -7.11
N HIS A 33 0.82 -23.55 -7.40
CA HIS A 33 1.18 -23.10 -8.78
C HIS A 33 1.93 -21.74 -8.91
N LEU A 34 2.39 -21.09 -7.84
CA LEU A 34 3.10 -19.80 -7.95
C LEU A 34 4.46 -19.82 -7.22
N PRO A 35 5.57 -19.37 -7.85
CA PRO A 35 6.89 -19.33 -7.25
C PRO A 35 7.01 -18.23 -6.18
N VAL A 36 7.46 -18.59 -4.98
CA VAL A 36 7.70 -17.67 -3.86
C VAL A 36 9.02 -16.92 -4.10
N LEU A 37 8.96 -15.59 -4.22
CA LEU A 37 10.14 -14.72 -4.37
C LEU A 37 10.58 -14.09 -3.03
N LEU A 38 9.71 -14.09 -2.01
CA LEU A 38 9.98 -13.53 -0.68
C LEU A 38 9.46 -14.48 0.42
N ASP A 39 10.37 -15.23 1.04
CA ASP A 39 10.07 -16.18 2.14
C ASP A 39 9.95 -15.50 3.51
N SER A 40 10.20 -14.18 3.58
CA SER A 40 10.23 -13.44 4.84
C SER A 40 8.86 -12.83 5.19
N ASP A 41 8.14 -13.48 6.11
CA ASP A 41 6.87 -12.96 6.67
C ASP A 41 7.02 -11.56 7.30
N ILE A 42 8.21 -11.21 7.79
CA ILE A 42 8.52 -9.89 8.35
C ILE A 42 8.36 -8.81 7.26
N ALA A 43 8.89 -9.05 6.06
CA ALA A 43 8.80 -8.10 4.96
C ALA A 43 7.33 -7.87 4.54
N PHE A 44 6.53 -8.95 4.52
CA PHE A 44 5.10 -8.89 4.27
C PHE A 44 4.37 -8.00 5.27
N VAL A 45 4.61 -8.20 6.58
CA VAL A 45 3.97 -7.42 7.65
C VAL A 45 4.37 -5.95 7.56
N VAL A 46 5.65 -5.63 7.34
CA VAL A 46 6.12 -4.25 7.19
C VAL A 46 5.44 -3.56 6.00
N ILE A 47 5.36 -4.25 4.86
CA ILE A 47 4.68 -3.75 3.66
C ILE A 47 3.19 -3.52 3.93
N MET A 48 2.53 -4.46 4.61
CA MET A 48 1.11 -4.35 4.96
C MET A 48 0.84 -3.18 5.91
N VAL A 49 1.71 -2.94 6.89
CA VAL A 49 1.60 -1.81 7.83
C VAL A 49 1.78 -0.49 7.08
N LEU A 50 2.77 -0.37 6.19
CA LEU A 50 2.98 0.82 5.36
C LEU A 50 1.81 1.07 4.40
N PHE A 51 1.26 0.01 3.80
CA PHE A 51 0.04 0.08 2.99
C PHE A 51 -1.13 0.62 3.81
N SER A 52 -1.35 0.08 5.00
CA SER A 52 -2.47 0.43 5.89
C SER A 52 -2.36 1.87 6.39
N LEU A 53 -1.16 2.30 6.81
CA LEU A 53 -0.88 3.69 7.20
C LEU A 53 -1.12 4.66 6.04
N SER A 54 -0.68 4.29 4.83
CA SER A 54 -0.93 5.09 3.64
C SER A 54 -2.43 5.18 3.32
N ASN A 55 -3.28 4.22 3.74
CA ASN A 55 -4.74 4.26 3.58
C ASN A 55 -5.39 5.12 4.67
N GLY A 56 -5.04 4.88 5.93
CA GLY A 56 -5.63 5.60 7.06
C GLY A 56 -5.26 7.09 7.07
N TYR A 57 -4.00 7.43 6.82
CA TYR A 57 -3.53 8.81 6.92
C TYR A 57 -3.90 9.68 5.72
N LEU A 58 -4.16 9.10 4.55
CA LEU A 58 -4.61 9.85 3.37
C LEU A 58 -6.11 10.13 3.38
N THR A 59 -6.90 9.19 3.88
CA THR A 59 -8.37 9.27 3.85
C THR A 59 -8.87 10.47 4.65
N THR A 60 -8.30 10.69 5.84
CA THR A 60 -8.65 11.80 6.72
C THR A 60 -8.48 13.18 6.05
N PRO A 61 -7.28 13.60 5.60
CA PRO A 61 -7.12 14.90 4.97
C PRO A 61 -7.81 14.99 3.60
N ALA A 62 -7.86 13.92 2.79
CA ALA A 62 -8.56 13.97 1.50
C ALA A 62 -10.07 14.26 1.67
N LEU A 63 -10.72 13.67 2.68
CA LEU A 63 -12.11 13.94 3.02
C LEU A 63 -12.30 15.34 3.60
N THR A 64 -11.48 15.75 4.57
CA THR A 64 -11.60 17.08 5.21
C THR A 64 -11.36 18.24 4.24
N TYR A 65 -10.47 18.06 3.25
CA TYR A 65 -10.24 19.06 2.20
C TYR A 65 -11.23 18.97 1.04
N GLY A 66 -11.87 17.81 0.82
CA GLY A 66 -12.92 17.66 -0.20
C GLY A 66 -14.25 18.27 0.21
N SER A 67 -14.50 18.37 1.52
CA SER A 67 -15.71 18.98 2.10
C SER A 67 -15.62 20.50 2.28
N LYS A 68 -14.59 21.15 1.75
CA LYS A 68 -14.37 22.60 1.80
C LYS A 68 -14.17 23.17 0.41
#